data_AF-A0A6A6MPV7-F1
#
_entry.id   AF-A0A6A6MPV7-F1
#
_cell.length_a   1.000
_cell.length_b   1.000
_cell.length_c   1.000
_cell.angle_alpha   90.00
_cell.angle_beta   90.00
_cell.angle_gamma   90.00
#
_symmetry.space_group_name_H-M   'P 1'
#
loop_
_entity.id
_entity.type
_entity.pdbx_description
1 polymer ?
#
loop_
_entity_poly.entity_id
_entity_poly.type
_entity_poly.pdbx_seq_one_letter_code
_entity_poly.pdbx_strand_id
1 'polypeptide(L)'
;MKKPRFLIAVLTLLYLVVQGIPFEKPQYEIVRAESEFEVRLYAQSTWMAASVTEISFEKATLDGFHRLFQFIQGANLNWTRIPMTVPVVTGIVLGAGPFQSSAYSVLFYLPAEFQDDPRSLFLNCT
;
A
#
# COMPACT_ATOMS: atom_id res chain seq x y z
N MET A 1 35.07 28.36 22.92
CA MET A 1 33.94 27.69 23.60
C MET A 1 32.73 27.67 22.66
N LYS A 2 32.61 26.66 21.78
CA LYS A 2 31.42 26.50 20.91
C LYS A 2 30.23 26.17 21.82
N LYS A 3 29.25 27.07 21.88
CA LYS A 3 28.19 27.07 22.90
C LYS A 3 27.32 25.81 22.76
N PRO A 4 26.93 25.15 23.88
CA PRO A 4 26.09 23.93 23.86
C PRO A 4 24.76 24.13 23.11
N ARG A 5 24.30 25.38 22.99
CA ARG A 5 23.14 25.79 22.18
C ARG A 5 23.25 25.41 20.69
N PHE A 6 24.45 25.48 20.12
CA PHE A 6 24.66 25.12 18.71
C PHE A 6 24.59 23.60 18.52
N LEU A 7 25.17 22.84 19.45
CA LEU A 7 25.09 21.38 19.44
C LEU A 7 23.64 20.90 19.62
N ILE A 8 22.91 21.50 20.57
CA ILE A 8 21.50 21.20 20.78
C ILE A 8 20.69 21.51 19.51
N ALA A 9 20.90 22.67 18.88
CA ALA A 9 20.21 23.04 17.64
C ALA A 9 20.48 22.05 16.49
N VAL A 10 21.74 21.60 16.34
CA VAL A 10 22.13 20.60 15.34
C VAL A 10 21.49 19.25 15.63
N LEU A 11 21.47 18.81 16.89
CA LEU A 11 20.83 17.56 17.30
C LEU A 11 19.31 17.61 17.13
N THR A 12 18.65 18.73 17.43
CA THR A 12 17.21 18.91 17.17
C THR A 12 16.88 18.94 15.68
N LEU A 13 17.73 19.56 14.85
CA LEU A 13 17.56 19.57 13.40
C LEU A 13 17.72 18.17 12.80
N LEU A 14 18.73 17.42 13.25
CA LEU A 14 18.93 16.01 12.89
C LEU A 14 17.73 15.14 13.32
N TYR A 15 17.21 15.34 14.53
CA TYR A 15 16.04 14.60 15.02
C TYR A 15 14.77 14.86 14.19
N LEU A 16 14.57 16.10 13.73
CA LEU A 16 13.46 16.46 12.84
C LEU A 16 13.59 15.82 11.45
N VAL A 17 14.82 15.71 10.91
CA VAL A 17 15.09 15.04 9.63
C VAL A 17 14.87 13.52 9.71
N VAL A 18 14.96 12.93 10.91
CA VAL A 18 14.74 11.49 11.15
C VAL A 18 13.26 11.13 11.27
N GLN A 19 12.34 12.11 11.38
CA GLN A 19 10.91 11.83 11.33
C GLN A 19 10.54 11.42 9.89
N GLY A 20 10.39 10.11 9.65
CA GLY A 20 9.94 9.58 8.37
C GLY A 20 8.51 10.04 8.04
N ILE A 21 8.20 10.18 6.75
CA ILE A 21 6.84 10.47 6.30
C ILE A 21 5.98 9.22 6.57
N PRO A 22 4.91 9.31 7.36
CA PRO A 22 4.02 8.16 7.57
C PRO A 22 3.31 7.83 6.26
N PHE A 23 3.40 6.57 5.82
CA PHE A 23 2.58 6.08 4.71
C PHE A 23 1.11 6.03 5.15
N GLU A 24 0.22 6.45 4.26
CA GLU A 24 -1.21 6.31 4.49
C GLU A 24 -1.58 4.83 4.64
N LYS A 25 -2.61 4.56 5.44
CA LYS A 25 -3.08 3.21 5.76
C LYS A 25 -4.60 3.17 5.81
N PRO A 26 -5.22 2.01 5.50
CA PRO A 26 -6.65 1.85 5.64
C PRO A 26 -7.09 2.08 7.09
N GLN A 27 -8.20 2.79 7.26
CA GLN A 27 -8.79 3.05 8.57
C GLN A 27 -9.41 1.76 9.12
N TYR A 28 -9.15 1.49 10.40
CA TYR A 28 -9.75 0.37 11.11
C TYR A 28 -9.94 0.70 12.58
N GLU A 29 -10.89 0.01 13.20
CA GLU A 29 -11.09 -0.02 14.65
C GLU A 29 -10.60 -1.36 15.21
N ILE A 30 -9.94 -1.33 16.36
CA ILE A 30 -9.58 -2.55 17.09
C ILE A 30 -10.78 -2.93 17.96
N VAL A 31 -11.52 -3.95 17.53
CA VAL A 31 -12.72 -4.43 18.24
C VAL A 31 -12.33 -5.30 19.44
N ARG A 32 -11.19 -5.98 19.34
CA ARG A 32 -10.63 -6.82 20.41
C ARG A 32 -9.11 -6.87 20.30
N ALA A 33 -8.43 -6.73 21.43
CA ALA A 33 -6.99 -6.91 21.53
C ALA A 33 -6.69 -7.99 22.57
N GLU A 34 -5.90 -8.98 22.17
CA GLU A 34 -5.42 -10.07 23.01
C GLU A 34 -3.88 -10.06 23.00
N SER A 35 -3.24 -10.84 23.87
CA SER A 35 -1.78 -10.88 23.94
C SER A 35 -1.10 -11.38 22.66
N GLU A 36 -1.80 -12.20 21.87
CA GLU A 36 -1.24 -12.87 20.68
C GLU A 36 -1.82 -12.33 19.36
N PHE A 37 -2.95 -11.62 19.39
CA PHE A 37 -3.61 -11.14 18.18
C PHE A 37 -4.54 -9.96 18.42
N GLU A 38 -4.90 -9.28 17.33
CA GLU A 38 -5.90 -8.20 17.31
C GLU A 38 -6.99 -8.52 16.29
N VAL A 39 -8.22 -8.17 16.63
CA VAL A 39 -9.36 -8.19 15.71
C VAL A 39 -9.62 -6.78 15.22
N ARG A 40 -9.42 -6.56 13.91
CA ARG A 40 -9.55 -5.25 13.26
C ARG A 40 -10.78 -5.23 12.37
N LEU A 41 -11.66 -4.24 12.58
CA LEU A 41 -12.77 -3.93 11.69
C LEU A 41 -12.35 -2.79 10.76
N TYR A 42 -12.11 -3.12 9.50
CA TYR A 42 -11.71 -2.14 8.49
C TYR A 42 -12.93 -1.36 7.97
N ALA A 43 -12.76 -0.05 7.81
CA ALA A 43 -13.75 0.78 7.14
C ALA A 43 -13.83 0.43 5.65
N GLN A 44 -14.97 0.75 5.03
CA GLN A 44 -15.14 0.60 3.59
C GLN A 44 -14.07 1.43 2.86
N SER A 45 -13.36 0.79 1.93
CA SER A 45 -12.28 1.40 1.18
C SER A 45 -12.11 0.73 -0.19
N THR A 46 -11.60 1.51 -1.13
CA THR A 46 -11.24 1.08 -2.47
C THR A 46 -9.77 0.65 -2.51
N TRP A 47 -9.54 -0.47 -3.18
CA TRP A 47 -8.23 -1.07 -3.36
C TRP A 47 -7.99 -1.34 -4.85
N MET A 48 -6.75 -1.14 -5.29
CA MET A 48 -6.28 -1.57 -6.59
C MET A 48 -5.86 -3.03 -6.54
N ALA A 49 -6.38 -3.84 -7.45
CA ALA A 49 -6.12 -5.27 -7.49
C ALA A 49 -5.31 -5.65 -8.74
N ALA A 50 -4.30 -6.48 -8.55
CA ALA A 50 -3.51 -7.09 -9.60
C ALA A 50 -3.61 -8.62 -9.53
N SER A 51 -4.48 -9.20 -10.36
CA SER A 51 -4.54 -10.64 -10.57
C SER A 51 -3.28 -11.17 -11.25
N VAL A 52 -2.76 -12.29 -10.76
CA VAL A 52 -1.55 -12.95 -11.28
C VAL A 52 -1.81 -14.43 -11.51
N THR A 53 -1.14 -15.01 -12.50
CA THR A 53 -1.31 -16.40 -12.94
C THR A 53 -0.17 -17.31 -12.46
N GLU A 54 0.48 -16.94 -11.36
CA GLU A 54 1.59 -17.67 -10.77
C GLU A 54 1.09 -18.74 -9.79
N ILE A 55 1.81 -19.86 -9.68
CA ILE A 55 1.47 -20.94 -8.76
C ILE A 55 2.05 -20.68 -7.35
N SER A 56 3.23 -20.04 -7.28
CA SER A 56 3.91 -19.70 -6.03
C SER A 56 3.39 -18.39 -5.44
N PHE A 57 3.04 -18.40 -4.15
CA PHE A 57 2.61 -17.21 -3.42
C PHE A 57 3.64 -16.08 -3.44
N GLU A 58 4.92 -16.41 -3.25
CA GLU A 58 6.00 -15.42 -3.22
C GLU A 58 6.15 -14.74 -4.59
N LYS A 59 6.23 -15.55 -5.65
CA LYS A 59 6.36 -15.05 -7.01
C LYS A 59 5.12 -14.25 -7.45
N ALA A 60 3.93 -14.77 -7.14
CA ALA A 60 2.67 -14.06 -7.33
C ALA A 60 2.67 -12.67 -6.68
N THR A 61 3.15 -12.59 -5.43
CA THR A 61 3.23 -11.34 -4.68
C THR A 61 4.21 -10.37 -5.32
N LEU A 62 5.42 -10.84 -5.68
CA LEU A 62 6.45 -10.01 -6.32
C LEU A 62 5.99 -9.48 -7.69
N ASP A 63 5.46 -10.35 -8.55
CA ASP A 63 5.05 -9.98 -9.90
C ASP A 63 3.82 -9.05 -9.88
N GLY A 64 2.85 -9.34 -9.00
CA GLY A 64 1.67 -8.50 -8.82
C GLY A 64 2.02 -7.14 -8.23
N PHE A 65 2.90 -7.08 -7.22
CA PHE A 65 3.38 -5.82 -6.67
C PHE A 65 4.18 -5.02 -7.71
N HIS A 66 5.04 -5.66 -8.51
CA HIS A 66 5.78 -4.97 -9.56
C HIS A 66 4.84 -4.26 -10.54
N ARG A 67 3.76 -4.92 -10.96
CA ARG A 67 2.74 -4.33 -11.83
C ARG A 67 2.02 -3.15 -11.16
N LEU A 68 1.62 -3.28 -9.89
CA LEU A 68 1.02 -2.18 -9.13
C LEU A 68 2.01 -1.03 -8.95
N PHE A 69 3.28 -1.30 -8.73
CA PHE A 69 4.31 -0.27 -8.58
C PHE A 69 4.49 0.54 -9.85
N GLN A 70 4.49 -0.10 -11.03
CA GLN A 70 4.48 0.63 -12.31
C GLN A 70 3.26 1.56 -12.42
N PHE A 71 2.08 1.06 -12.08
CA PHE A 71 0.84 1.85 -12.06
C PHE A 71 0.93 3.05 -11.11
N ILE A 72 1.44 2.84 -9.89
CA ILE A 72 1.68 3.88 -8.87
C ILE A 72 2.67 4.94 -9.36
N GLN A 73 3.68 4.54 -10.13
CA GLN A 73 4.69 5.45 -10.71
C GLN A 73 4.22 6.21 -11.95
N GLY A 74 2.96 6.05 -12.36
CA GLY A 74 2.35 6.78 -13.48
C GLY A 74 2.13 5.94 -14.73
N ALA A 75 2.29 4.62 -14.69
CA ALA A 75 1.81 3.73 -15.76
C ALA A 75 0.29 3.51 -15.65
N ASN A 76 -0.46 4.60 -15.63
CA ASN A 76 -1.91 4.68 -15.64
C ASN A 76 -2.37 5.69 -16.69
N LEU A 77 -3.67 5.72 -17.00
CA LEU A 77 -4.15 6.46 -18.17
C LEU A 77 -4.00 7.98 -18.06
N ASN A 78 -3.82 8.50 -16.86
CA ASN A 78 -3.63 9.92 -16.59
C ASN A 78 -2.19 10.27 -16.18
N TRP A 79 -1.22 9.36 -16.37
CA TRP A 79 0.20 9.54 -16.03
C TRP A 79 0.44 10.06 -14.61
N THR A 80 -0.51 9.81 -13.71
CA THR A 80 -0.54 10.41 -12.39
C THR A 80 0.27 9.55 -11.43
N ARG A 81 1.18 10.17 -10.67
CA ARG A 81 1.88 9.47 -9.61
C ARG A 81 1.00 9.37 -8.37
N ILE A 82 0.87 8.17 -7.85
CA ILE A 82 0.07 7.87 -6.66
C ILE A 82 1.04 7.74 -5.48
N PRO A 83 0.79 8.38 -4.33
CA PRO A 83 1.55 8.14 -3.12
C PRO A 83 1.51 6.66 -2.70
N MET A 84 2.65 6.12 -2.25
CA MET A 84 2.69 4.77 -1.70
C MET A 84 1.90 4.72 -0.39
N THR A 85 1.23 3.60 -0.15
CA THR A 85 0.45 3.32 1.07
C THR A 85 0.84 1.95 1.61
N VAL A 86 0.43 1.66 2.85
CA VAL A 86 0.68 0.39 3.52
C VAL A 86 -0.61 -0.14 4.17
N PRO A 87 -0.82 -1.46 4.25
CA PRO A 87 0.00 -2.53 3.68
C PRO A 87 -0.32 -2.82 2.20
N VAL A 88 0.57 -3.55 1.54
CA VAL A 88 0.24 -4.33 0.33
C VAL A 88 -0.18 -5.73 0.77
N VAL A 89 -1.30 -6.23 0.27
CA VAL A 89 -1.90 -7.50 0.72
C VAL A 89 -2.02 -8.47 -0.46
N THR A 90 -1.74 -9.75 -0.26
CA THR A 90 -1.99 -10.77 -1.29
C THR A 90 -3.19 -11.63 -0.87
N GLY A 91 -4.28 -11.53 -1.64
CA GLY A 91 -5.44 -12.41 -1.51
C GLY A 91 -5.22 -13.74 -2.23
N ILE A 92 -5.78 -14.82 -1.67
CA ILE A 92 -5.63 -16.19 -2.17
C ILE A 92 -7.03 -16.79 -2.36
N VAL A 93 -7.30 -17.35 -3.55
CA VAL A 93 -8.50 -18.15 -3.83
C VAL A 93 -8.07 -19.56 -4.20
N LEU A 94 -8.35 -20.52 -3.32
CA LEU A 94 -7.96 -21.91 -3.50
C LEU A 94 -8.67 -22.54 -4.72
N GLY A 95 -7.94 -23.30 -5.52
CA GLY A 95 -8.48 -24.04 -6.67
C GLY A 95 -8.89 -23.20 -7.89
N ALA A 96 -8.76 -21.87 -7.83
CA ALA A 96 -9.13 -20.96 -8.91
C ALA A 96 -7.97 -20.64 -9.87
N GLY A 97 -6.78 -21.21 -9.65
CA GLY A 97 -5.58 -21.01 -10.44
C GLY A 97 -5.38 -22.06 -11.54
N PRO A 98 -4.38 -21.88 -12.42
CA PRO A 98 -4.04 -22.85 -13.46
C PRO A 98 -3.81 -24.25 -12.87
N PHE A 99 -4.25 -25.30 -13.55
CA PHE A 99 -4.10 -26.68 -13.08
C PHE A 99 -4.71 -26.94 -11.69
N GLN A 100 -5.80 -26.26 -11.34
CA GLN A 100 -6.45 -26.34 -10.01
C GLN A 100 -5.55 -25.87 -8.86
N SER A 101 -4.53 -25.06 -9.15
CA SER A 101 -3.73 -24.38 -8.13
C SER A 101 -4.51 -23.21 -7.49
N SER A 102 -3.88 -22.47 -6.58
CA SER A 102 -4.46 -21.25 -6.01
C SER A 102 -4.33 -20.08 -6.99
N ALA A 103 -5.37 -19.24 -7.09
CA ALA A 103 -5.26 -17.94 -7.73
C ALA A 103 -4.85 -16.89 -6.69
N TYR A 104 -4.02 -15.94 -7.12
CA TYR A 104 -3.57 -14.85 -6.27
C TYR A 104 -3.97 -13.50 -6.85
N SER A 105 -4.26 -12.55 -5.97
CA SER A 105 -4.50 -11.15 -6.31
C SER A 105 -3.78 -10.25 -5.32
N VAL A 106 -2.88 -9.41 -5.82
CA VAL A 106 -2.15 -8.45 -4.99
C VAL A 106 -2.97 -7.16 -4.91
N LEU A 107 -3.12 -6.61 -3.72
CA LEU A 107 -4.02 -5.51 -3.38
C LEU A 107 -3.20 -4.35 -2.82
N PHE A 108 -3.45 -3.16 -3.36
CA PHE A 108 -2.85 -1.89 -2.94
C PHE A 108 -3.96 -0.94 -2.47
N TYR A 109 -3.83 -0.41 -1.25
CA TYR A 109 -4.78 0.55 -0.71
C TYR A 109 -4.65 1.89 -1.46
N LEU A 110 -5.74 2.38 -2.04
CA LEU A 110 -5.70 3.71 -2.66
C LEU A 110 -5.63 4.80 -1.59
N PRO A 111 -4.77 5.82 -1.74
CA PRO A 111 -4.79 6.99 -0.87
C PRO A 111 -6.17 7.67 -0.86
N ALA A 112 -6.48 8.39 0.21
CA ALA A 112 -7.76 9.07 0.42
C ALA A 112 -8.18 9.95 -0.77
N GLU A 113 -7.22 10.57 -1.45
CA GLU A 113 -7.46 11.41 -2.64
C GLU A 113 -8.09 10.66 -3.82
N PHE A 114 -7.94 9.32 -3.88
CA PHE A 114 -8.48 8.46 -4.95
C PHE A 114 -9.59 7.51 -4.46
N GLN A 115 -10.08 7.66 -3.23
CA GLN A 115 -11.10 6.78 -2.66
C GLN A 115 -12.49 7.00 -3.30
N ASP A 116 -12.88 8.26 -3.54
CA ASP A 116 -14.21 8.63 -4.04
C ASP A 116 -14.35 8.46 -5.55
N ASP A 117 -13.31 8.79 -6.32
CA ASP A 117 -13.29 8.60 -7.79
C ASP A 117 -12.03 7.85 -8.26
N PRO A 118 -11.98 6.52 -8.07
CA PRO A 118 -10.88 5.71 -8.57
C PRO A 118 -10.85 5.64 -10.11
N ARG A 119 -11.92 5.99 -10.82
CA ARG A 119 -11.99 5.93 -12.29
C ARG A 119 -11.13 7.00 -12.95
N SER A 120 -10.85 8.08 -12.23
CA SER A 120 -9.86 9.09 -12.61
C SER A 120 -8.47 8.50 -12.90
N LEU A 121 -8.16 7.27 -12.48
CA LEU A 121 -6.89 6.59 -12.81
C LEU A 121 -6.97 5.75 -14.11
N PHE A 122 -8.17 5.53 -14.64
CA PHE A 122 -8.48 4.59 -15.72
C PHE A 122 -9.28 5.19 -16.89
N LEU A 123 -9.65 6.46 -16.87
CA LEU A 123 -10.43 7.08 -17.95
C LEU A 123 -9.69 8.29 -18.50
N ASN A 124 -9.31 8.17 -19.77
CA ASN A 124 -9.17 9.29 -20.68
C ASN A 124 -9.82 8.89 -22.02
N CYS A 125 -11.13 8.69 -21.98
CA CYS A 125 -11.95 8.53 -23.19
C CYS A 125 -12.98 9.67 -23.19
N THR A 126 -12.54 10.83 -23.63
CA THR A 126 -13.38 11.86 -24.25
C THR A 126 -13.01 11.96 -25.72
#